data_AF-A0A645IA33-F1
#
_entry.id   AF-A0A645IA33-F1
#
_cell.length_a   1.000
_cell.length_b   1.000
_cell.length_c   1.000
_cell.angle_alpha   90.00
_cell.angle_beta   90.00
_cell.angle_gamma   90.00
#
_symmetry.space_group_name_H-M   'P 1'
#
loop_
_entity.id
_entity.type
_entity.pdbx_description
1 polymer ?
#
loop_
_entity_poly.entity_id
_entity_poly.type
_entity_poly.pdbx_seq_one_letter_code
_entity_poly.pdbx_strand_id
1 'polypeptide(L)'
;MSGAVAAGTLRVRDASCFQTVAAISLDDKTIAESGSVLVIQLTNLSNTGLLFGNETKKLVTKTGKLPLLIFKGSATVELASSRTYKVTALTSDGAPYGPVEGSYKDGVFRFKADTTLFPGGVMAYHLTR
;
A
#
# COMPACT_ATOMS: atom_id res chain seq x y z
N MET A 1 2.84 -14.50 -10.49
CA MET A 1 1.47 -14.88 -10.11
C MET A 1 0.72 -13.59 -9.87
N SER A 2 -0.28 -13.25 -10.68
CA SER A 2 -1.09 -12.05 -10.51
C SER A 2 -2.41 -12.39 -9.82
N GLY A 3 -2.85 -11.53 -8.89
CA GLY A 3 -4.08 -11.72 -8.12
C GLY A 3 -5.01 -10.52 -8.25
N ALA A 4 -6.31 -10.76 -8.09
CA ALA A 4 -7.33 -9.71 -8.00
C ALA A 4 -8.33 -10.02 -6.89
N VAL A 5 -8.74 -8.99 -6.15
CA VAL A 5 -9.78 -9.06 -5.12
C VAL A 5 -10.64 -7.80 -5.16
N ALA A 6 -11.94 -7.94 -4.95
CA ALA A 6 -12.87 -6.83 -4.82
C ALA A 6 -13.65 -7.00 -3.51
N ALA A 7 -13.63 -5.98 -2.66
CA ALA A 7 -14.35 -5.94 -1.40
C ALA A 7 -14.98 -4.55 -1.24
N GLY A 8 -16.30 -4.46 -1.44
CA GLY A 8 -17.02 -3.19 -1.39
C GLY A 8 -16.43 -2.14 -2.33
N THR A 9 -15.94 -1.05 -1.75
CA THR A 9 -15.41 0.13 -2.45
C THR A 9 -13.93 0.01 -2.84
N LEU A 10 -13.20 -1.01 -2.39
CA LEU A 10 -11.79 -1.24 -2.71
C LEU A 10 -11.64 -2.45 -3.64
N ARG A 11 -10.89 -2.26 -4.72
CA ARG A 11 -10.46 -3.32 -5.61
C ARG A 11 -8.96 -3.25 -5.82
N VAL A 12 -8.32 -4.42 -5.81
CA VAL A 12 -6.89 -4.58 -6.03
C VAL A 12 -6.71 -5.48 -7.25
N ARG A 13 -5.85 -5.07 -8.18
CA ARG A 13 -5.54 -5.81 -9.41
C ARG A 13 -4.04 -5.89 -9.63
N ASP A 14 -3.65 -6.81 -10.49
CA ASP A 14 -2.29 -6.92 -11.02
C ASP A 14 -1.23 -6.98 -9.92
N ALA A 15 -1.60 -7.60 -8.79
CA ALA A 15 -0.72 -7.77 -7.65
C ALA A 15 0.50 -8.61 -8.05
N SER A 16 1.70 -8.04 -7.98
CA SER A 16 2.93 -8.72 -8.42
C SER A 16 3.42 -9.80 -7.44
N CYS A 17 2.92 -9.77 -6.20
CA CYS A 17 3.23 -10.70 -5.13
C CYS A 17 2.05 -10.80 -4.15
N PHE A 18 2.15 -11.76 -3.21
CA PHE A 18 1.23 -11.81 -2.07
C PHE A 18 1.43 -10.56 -1.20
N GLN A 19 0.34 -9.85 -0.95
CA GLN A 19 0.34 -8.57 -0.26
C GLN A 19 -1.05 -8.28 0.30
N THR A 20 -1.08 -7.45 1.32
CA THR A 20 -2.31 -6.88 1.89
C THR A 20 -2.42 -5.43 1.46
N VAL A 21 -3.58 -5.03 0.95
CA VAL A 21 -3.90 -3.63 0.72
C VAL A 21 -5.13 -3.27 1.54
N ALA A 22 -5.06 -2.16 2.26
CA ALA A 22 -6.15 -1.62 3.04
C ALA A 22 -6.40 -0.16 2.66
N ALA A 23 -7.67 0.25 2.68
CA ALA A 23 -8.09 1.65 2.56
C ALA A 23 -8.85 2.04 3.82
N ILE A 24 -8.44 3.12 4.46
CA ILE A 24 -8.92 3.55 5.77
C ILE A 24 -9.37 5.00 5.63
N SER A 25 -10.63 5.28 5.95
CA SER A 25 -11.15 6.65 6.02
C SER A 25 -10.56 7.36 7.23
N LEU A 26 -10.13 8.60 7.05
CA LEU A 26 -9.59 9.46 8.10
C LEU A 26 -10.55 10.60 8.49
N ASP A 27 -11.75 10.62 7.92
CA ASP A 27 -12.78 11.67 8.13
C ASP A 27 -14.15 11.11 8.50
N ASP A 28 -14.19 9.88 9.03
CA ASP A 28 -15.40 9.14 9.49
C ASP A 28 -16.47 8.91 8.41
N LYS A 29 -16.16 9.13 7.14
CA LYS A 29 -17.06 8.83 6.01
C LYS A 29 -16.78 7.46 5.41
N THR A 30 -17.73 6.96 4.63
CA THR A 30 -17.50 5.82 3.75
C THR A 30 -16.34 6.12 2.79
N ILE A 31 -15.57 5.11 2.36
CA ILE A 31 -14.45 5.31 1.43
C ILE A 31 -14.89 6.01 0.14
N ALA A 32 -16.11 5.73 -0.35
CA ALA A 32 -16.65 6.36 -1.55
C ALA A 32 -16.87 7.89 -1.40
N GLU A 33 -17.17 8.35 -0.19
CA GLU A 33 -17.49 9.74 0.10
C GLU A 33 -16.35 10.50 0.79
N SER A 34 -15.40 9.77 1.39
CA SER A 34 -14.29 10.32 2.16
C SER A 34 -13.42 11.28 1.34
N GLY A 35 -13.10 12.42 1.94
CA GLY A 35 -12.14 13.39 1.40
C GLY A 35 -10.70 13.12 1.83
N SER A 36 -10.48 12.15 2.73
CA SER A 36 -9.18 11.85 3.33
C SER A 36 -9.06 10.35 3.60
N VAL A 37 -8.31 9.64 2.77
CA VAL A 37 -8.16 8.18 2.85
C VAL A 37 -6.68 7.80 2.95
N LEU A 38 -6.34 6.97 3.95
CA LEU A 38 -5.05 6.30 4.04
C LEU A 38 -5.12 4.96 3.32
N VAL A 39 -4.27 4.76 2.32
CA VAL A 39 -4.08 3.47 1.67
C VAL A 39 -2.75 2.88 2.13
N ILE A 40 -2.76 1.64 2.62
CA ILE A 40 -1.56 0.91 3.03
C ILE A 40 -1.38 -0.30 2.12
N GLN A 41 -0.18 -0.47 1.57
CA GLN A 41 0.30 -1.64 0.86
C GLN A 41 1.36 -2.35 1.72
N LEU A 42 1.02 -3.53 2.23
CA LEU A 42 1.93 -4.36 3.02
C LEU A 42 2.31 -5.59 2.20
N THR A 43 3.58 -5.63 1.78
CA THR A 43 4.23 -6.85 1.30
C THR A 43 4.90 -7.57 2.48
N ASN A 44 5.85 -8.46 2.21
CA ASN A 44 6.67 -9.01 3.28
C ASN A 44 7.64 -7.95 3.81
N LEU A 45 7.60 -7.70 5.12
CA LEU A 45 8.50 -6.81 5.84
C LEU A 45 9.46 -7.63 6.71
N SER A 46 10.71 -7.20 6.83
CA SER A 46 11.69 -7.91 7.66
C SER A 46 12.75 -6.96 8.20
N ASN A 47 13.21 -7.19 9.43
CA ASN A 47 14.39 -6.48 9.93
C ASN A 47 15.63 -6.86 9.12
N THR A 48 16.55 -5.91 8.94
CA THR A 48 17.84 -6.18 8.31
C THR A 48 18.61 -7.22 9.13
N GLY A 49 19.00 -8.32 8.47
CA GLY A 49 19.73 -9.42 9.09
C GLY A 49 18.88 -10.34 9.98
N LEU A 50 17.55 -10.31 9.85
CA LEU A 50 16.65 -11.32 10.43
C LEU A 50 17.00 -12.70 9.87
N LEU A 51 17.15 -13.69 10.75
CA LEU A 51 17.43 -15.07 10.37
C LEU A 51 16.41 -16.01 11.01
N PHE A 52 15.89 -16.92 10.20
CA PHE A 52 15.07 -18.03 10.64
C PHE A 52 15.90 -19.31 10.61
N GLY A 53 15.72 -20.19 11.59
CA GLY A 53 16.40 -21.48 11.67
C GLY A 53 15.84 -22.54 10.73
N ASN A 54 14.73 -22.26 10.05
CA ASN A 54 14.08 -23.17 9.10
C ASN A 54 13.22 -22.41 8.08
N GLU A 55 12.79 -23.11 7.03
CA GLU A 55 11.97 -22.55 5.95
C GLU A 55 10.57 -22.13 6.38
N THR A 56 10.01 -22.77 7.43
CA THR A 56 8.68 -22.44 7.95
C THR A 56 8.61 -21.10 8.68
N LYS A 57 9.77 -20.46 8.91
CA LYS A 57 9.91 -19.16 9.61
C LYS A 57 9.31 -19.13 11.03
N LYS A 58 9.13 -20.30 11.67
CA LYS A 58 8.58 -20.40 13.04
C LYS A 58 9.64 -20.29 14.13
N LEU A 59 10.93 -20.41 13.78
CA LEU A 59 12.05 -20.29 14.72
C LEU A 59 12.94 -19.12 14.29
N VAL A 60 12.93 -18.03 15.07
CA VAL A 60 13.83 -16.89 14.87
C VAL A 60 15.14 -17.16 15.60
N THR A 61 16.25 -17.20 14.88
CA THR A 61 17.60 -17.37 15.46
C THR A 61 18.33 -16.04 15.62
N LYS A 62 17.94 -15.01 14.85
CA LYS A 62 18.42 -13.63 15.00
C LYS A 62 17.30 -12.66 14.62
N THR A 63 16.96 -11.74 15.51
CA THR A 63 15.85 -10.79 15.33
C THR A 63 16.14 -9.65 14.34
N GLY A 64 17.41 -9.43 13.99
CA GLY A 64 17.85 -8.37 13.10
C GLY A 64 17.83 -6.97 13.74
N LYS A 65 17.95 -5.93 12.92
CA LYS A 65 17.85 -4.52 13.34
C LYS A 65 17.23 -3.66 12.25
N LEU A 66 16.86 -2.42 12.61
CA LEU A 66 16.53 -1.40 11.62
C LEU A 66 17.75 -1.08 10.72
N PRO A 67 17.53 -0.66 9.46
CA PRO A 67 16.24 -0.35 8.83
C PRO A 67 15.41 -1.59 8.49
N LEU A 68 14.09 -1.40 8.32
CA LEU A 68 13.19 -2.42 7.78
C LEU A 68 13.47 -2.61 6.29
N LEU A 69 13.45 -3.87 5.85
CA LEU A 69 13.48 -4.28 4.46
C LEU A 69 12.04 -4.52 3.98
N ILE A 70 11.69 -3.87 2.87
CA ILE A 70 10.38 -4.01 2.22
C ILE A 70 10.57 -4.90 0.99
N PHE A 71 9.84 -6.01 0.92
CA PHE A 71 9.85 -6.85 -0.27
C PHE A 71 9.24 -6.10 -1.45
N LYS A 72 9.93 -6.10 -2.59
CA LYS A 72 9.49 -5.39 -3.79
C LYS A 72 8.16 -5.94 -4.28
N GLY A 73 7.14 -5.09 -4.32
CA GLY A 73 5.82 -5.45 -4.79
C GLY A 73 5.07 -4.25 -5.35
N SER A 74 4.15 -4.54 -6.27
CA SER A 74 3.23 -3.56 -6.82
C SER A 74 1.83 -4.12 -6.95
N ALA A 75 0.86 -3.22 -7.02
CA ALA A 75 -0.53 -3.51 -7.29
C ALA A 75 -1.22 -2.26 -7.86
N THR A 76 -2.25 -2.48 -8.65
CA THR A 76 -3.19 -1.43 -9.03
C THR A 76 -4.28 -1.33 -7.98
N VAL A 77 -4.40 -0.17 -7.35
CA VAL A 77 -5.43 0.14 -6.35
C VAL A 77 -6.55 0.90 -7.03
N GLU A 78 -7.78 0.41 -6.88
CA GLU A 78 -9.00 1.01 -7.40
C GLU A 78 -9.95 1.30 -6.24
N LEU A 79 -10.43 2.54 -6.16
CA LEU A 79 -11.46 2.97 -5.22
C LEU A 79 -12.69 3.43 -5.99
N ALA A 80 -13.86 2.90 -5.65
CA ALA A 80 -15.12 3.49 -6.07
C ALA A 80 -15.21 4.90 -5.47
N SER A 81 -15.38 5.91 -6.31
CA SER A 81 -15.28 7.31 -5.93
C SER A 81 -16.15 8.16 -6.84
N SER A 82 -16.74 9.23 -6.32
CA SER A 82 -17.47 10.20 -7.15
C SER A 82 -16.55 11.26 -7.78
N ARG A 83 -15.29 11.34 -7.34
CA ARG A 83 -14.32 12.37 -7.72
C ARG A 83 -12.89 11.82 -7.82
N THR A 84 -12.00 12.62 -8.41
CA THR A 84 -10.56 12.34 -8.40
C THR A 84 -9.95 12.57 -7.02
N TYR A 85 -8.82 11.91 -6.74
CA TYR A 85 -7.98 12.16 -5.57
C TYR A 85 -6.61 12.67 -6.00
N LYS A 86 -6.00 13.50 -5.16
CA LYS A 86 -4.54 13.68 -5.14
C LYS A 86 -3.93 12.57 -4.29
N VAL A 87 -2.95 11.86 -4.82
CA VAL A 87 -2.22 10.80 -4.09
C VAL A 87 -0.87 11.34 -3.66
N THR A 88 -0.55 11.19 -2.39
CA THR A 88 0.78 11.51 -1.83
C THR A 88 1.35 10.26 -1.17
N ALA A 89 2.48 9.76 -1.66
CA ALA A 89 3.22 8.70 -0.98
C ALA A 89 3.77 9.21 0.35
N LEU A 90 3.81 8.34 1.35
CA LEU A 90 4.26 8.65 2.70
C LEU A 90 5.44 7.78 3.12
N THR A 91 6.34 8.36 3.93
CA THR A 91 7.34 7.65 4.72
C THR A 91 6.66 6.80 5.80
N SER A 92 7.42 5.90 6.45
CA SER A 92 6.88 5.05 7.52
C SER A 92 6.42 5.80 8.77
N ASP A 93 6.89 7.03 8.98
CA ASP A 93 6.45 7.94 10.04
C ASP A 93 5.35 8.92 9.58
N GLY A 94 4.86 8.79 8.34
CA GLY A 94 3.73 9.56 7.81
C GLY A 94 4.10 10.91 7.18
N ALA A 95 5.40 11.26 7.09
CA ALA A 95 5.82 12.43 6.34
C ALA A 95 5.63 12.25 4.82
N PRO A 96 5.35 13.32 4.05
CA PRO A 96 5.20 13.21 2.61
C PRO A 96 6.52 12.84 1.91
N TYR A 97 6.51 11.79 1.10
CA TYR A 97 7.55 11.54 0.10
C TYR A 97 7.35 12.41 -1.14
N GLY A 98 6.13 12.41 -1.70
CA GLY A 98 5.83 13.10 -2.95
C GLY A 98 4.55 12.62 -3.62
N PRO A 99 4.11 13.28 -4.70
CA PRO A 99 2.89 12.93 -5.42
C PRO A 99 3.03 11.61 -6.18
N VAL A 100 1.92 10.91 -6.34
CA VAL A 100 1.80 9.72 -7.21
C VAL A 100 0.67 9.96 -8.20
N GLU A 101 0.91 9.62 -9.46
CA GLU A 101 -0.09 9.79 -10.51
C GLU A 101 -1.28 8.86 -10.30
N GLY A 102 -2.47 9.42 -10.46
CA GLY A 102 -3.74 8.73 -10.38
C GLY A 102 -4.65 9.14 -11.52
N SER A 103 -5.62 8.28 -11.84
CA SER A 103 -6.58 8.52 -12.91
C SER A 103 -7.99 8.23 -12.41
N TYR A 104 -8.95 8.99 -12.90
CA TYR A 104 -10.36 8.79 -12.61
C TYR A 104 -11.11 8.50 -13.91
N LYS A 105 -11.89 7.43 -13.92
CA LYS A 105 -12.74 7.06 -15.06
C LYS A 105 -13.94 6.26 -14.58
N ASP A 106 -15.13 6.60 -15.08
CA ASP A 106 -16.37 5.84 -14.89
C ASP A 106 -16.70 5.50 -13.41
N GLY A 107 -16.53 6.47 -12.49
CA GLY A 107 -16.82 6.26 -11.07
C GLY A 107 -15.72 5.53 -10.27
N VAL A 108 -14.55 5.30 -10.89
CA VAL A 108 -13.42 4.60 -10.27
C VAL A 108 -12.18 5.48 -10.33
N PHE A 109 -11.61 5.76 -9.17
CA PHE A 109 -10.27 6.32 -9.05
C PHE A 109 -9.24 5.18 -8.96
N ARG A 110 -8.14 5.31 -9.70
CA ARG A 110 -7.09 4.29 -9.78
C ARG A 110 -5.70 4.91 -9.71
N PHE A 111 -4.80 4.28 -8.95
CA PHE A 111 -3.37 4.56 -8.99
C PHE A 111 -2.56 3.27 -8.83
N LYS A 112 -1.26 3.33 -9.11
CA LYS A 112 -0.34 2.21 -8.90
C LYS A 112 0.36 2.36 -7.54
N ALA A 113 0.12 1.41 -6.64
CA ALA A 113 0.92 1.25 -5.44
C ALA A 113 2.14 0.40 -5.80
N ASP A 114 3.34 0.91 -5.53
CA ASP A 114 4.60 0.23 -5.85
C ASP A 114 5.64 0.60 -4.80
N THR A 115 6.12 -0.42 -4.08
CA THR A 115 7.03 -0.25 -2.95
C THR A 115 8.37 0.35 -3.35
N THR A 116 8.67 0.46 -4.64
CA THR A 116 9.95 0.94 -5.17
C THR A 116 9.91 2.38 -5.69
N LEU A 117 8.76 3.06 -5.61
CA LEU A 117 8.58 4.41 -6.17
C LEU A 117 9.48 5.48 -5.56
N PHE A 118 9.86 5.35 -4.29
CA PHE A 118 10.70 6.33 -3.59
C PHE A 118 11.86 5.66 -2.85
N PRO A 119 12.97 6.38 -2.63
CA PRO A 119 14.10 5.88 -1.84
C PRO A 119 13.69 5.47 -0.42
N GLY A 120 14.15 4.31 0.04
CA GLY A 120 13.75 3.72 1.33
C GLY A 120 12.47 2.88 1.27
N GLY A 121 11.72 2.97 0.17
CA GLY A 121 10.52 2.20 -0.12
C GLY A 121 9.25 2.83 0.46
N VAL A 122 8.11 2.50 -0.16
CA VAL A 122 6.80 3.06 0.19
C VAL A 122 5.83 1.96 0.59
N MET A 123 5.07 2.21 1.64
CA MET A 123 4.00 1.32 2.10
C MET A 123 2.68 2.06 2.32
N ALA A 124 2.68 3.39 2.32
CA ALA A 124 1.51 4.19 2.66
C ALA A 124 1.31 5.33 1.67
N TYR A 125 0.05 5.65 1.41
CA TYR A 125 -0.38 6.72 0.52
C TYR A 125 -1.54 7.47 1.16
N HIS A 126 -1.48 8.80 1.16
CA HIS A 126 -2.59 9.65 1.56
C HIS A 126 -3.30 10.18 0.32
N LEU A 127 -4.60 9.89 0.25
CA LEU A 127 -5.49 10.34 -0.80
C LEU A 127 -6.35 11.48 -0.26
N THR A 128 -6.26 12.65 -0.89
CA THR A 128 -7.05 13.84 -0.53
C THR A 128 -7.86 14.37 -1.71
N ARG A 129 -8.98 15.03 -1.40
CA ARG A 129 -9.83 15.74 -2.37
C ARG A 129 -9.77 17.24 -2.15
#